data_AF-A0A534NBV8-F1
#
_entry.id   AF-A0A534NBV8-F1
#
_cell.length_a   1.000
_cell.length_b   1.000
_cell.length_c   1.000
_cell.angle_alpha   90.00
_cell.angle_beta   90.00
_cell.angle_gamma   90.00
#
_symmetry.space_group_name_H-M   'P 1'
#
loop_
_entity.id
_entity.type
_entity.pdbx_description
1 polymer ?
#
loop_
_entity_poly.entity_id
_entity_poly.type
_entity_poly.pdbx_seq_one_letter_code
_entity_poly.pdbx_strand_id
1 'polypeptide(L)'
;MLLELPDLREDAAGLASALARERYRCAAGLPLHDTLRGILRAHKLAPSAEGLAQAREALGDAEAEDPRRPGRIARLSSLRDFLARARALELEPVAAQELFELDRRPLVRVPGDAGLHGAIPAVAVERELPVLRSRERRGEMEEALASALGAADGARSATWDAAQSAQSEAGIAVPEGAARWPGQVLEGTDAIFEDLGGWLMERHTGAKPGTAARHDVLHLLHAPRSASAFPAGEMQRTVRRWAEMLRLDLSEVKVDDEDRPLKRPGARAEPVDPPWEVALTFLPAEGPRALGGLLGAIGTALLRLGPPPDAPPEDLWLGDPSVWHACWEILEGLVRDREWLRRCAKAQLSRDDERAIAIAAVIDCRVAAARTLASVQARESGL
;
A
#
# COMPACT_ATOMS: atom_id res chain seq x y z
N MET A 1 17.61 -29.41 -17.69
CA MET A 1 18.17 -29.91 -16.42
C MET A 1 17.13 -29.54 -15.40
N LEU A 2 16.42 -30.51 -14.80
CA LEU A 2 15.37 -30.20 -13.82
C LEU A 2 16.05 -29.51 -12.62
N LEU A 3 15.87 -28.20 -12.49
CA LEU A 3 16.38 -27.43 -11.36
C LEU A 3 15.56 -27.80 -10.12
N GLU A 4 16.18 -27.91 -8.95
CA GLU A 4 15.46 -28.38 -7.76
C GLU A 4 14.64 -27.24 -7.13
N LEU A 5 13.46 -27.55 -6.58
CA LEU A 5 12.58 -26.57 -5.90
C LEU A 5 13.30 -25.73 -4.81
N PRO A 6 14.30 -26.25 -4.07
CA PRO A 6 15.12 -25.45 -3.17
C PRO A 6 15.85 -24.28 -3.84
N ASP A 7 16.41 -24.47 -5.04
CA ASP A 7 17.12 -23.41 -5.78
C ASP A 7 16.17 -22.28 -6.16
N LEU A 8 14.95 -22.63 -6.61
CA LEU A 8 13.91 -21.66 -6.92
C LEU A 8 13.49 -20.85 -5.68
N ARG A 9 13.39 -21.50 -4.52
CA ARG A 9 13.05 -20.83 -3.25
C ARG A 9 14.13 -19.86 -2.81
N GLU A 10 15.39 -20.26 -2.92
CA GLU A 10 16.53 -19.41 -2.59
C GLU A 10 16.57 -18.18 -3.50
N ASP A 11 16.41 -18.37 -4.81
CA ASP A 11 16.38 -17.28 -5.78
C ASP A 11 15.19 -16.34 -5.57
N ALA A 12 14.00 -16.88 -5.25
CA ALA A 12 12.81 -16.10 -4.92
C ALA A 12 13.00 -15.28 -3.63
N ALA A 13 13.63 -15.84 -2.60
CA ALA A 13 13.96 -15.13 -1.36
C ALA A 13 14.94 -13.98 -1.63
N GLY A 14 15.99 -14.24 -2.43
CA GLY A 14 16.94 -13.22 -2.87
C GLY A 14 16.27 -12.07 -3.61
N LEU A 15 15.39 -12.40 -4.59
CA LEU A 15 14.63 -11.40 -5.33
C LEU A 15 13.71 -10.59 -4.42
N ALA A 16 13.00 -11.24 -3.50
CA ALA A 16 12.11 -10.57 -2.55
C ALA A 16 12.88 -9.58 -1.66
N SER A 17 14.07 -9.99 -1.20
CA SER A 17 14.99 -9.15 -0.42
C SER A 17 15.47 -7.92 -1.20
N ALA A 18 15.93 -8.12 -2.45
CA ALA A 18 16.38 -7.03 -3.31
C ALA A 18 15.25 -6.03 -3.59
N LEU A 19 14.05 -6.51 -3.92
CA LEU A 19 12.88 -5.66 -4.15
C LEU A 19 12.43 -4.92 -2.88
N ALA A 20 12.46 -5.57 -1.70
CA ALA A 20 12.10 -4.92 -0.44
C ALA A 20 13.06 -3.78 -0.09
N ARG A 21 14.36 -3.96 -0.33
CA ARG A 21 15.37 -2.90 -0.14
C ARG A 21 15.10 -1.70 -1.04
N GLU A 22 14.81 -1.91 -2.32
CA GLU A 22 14.48 -0.79 -3.21
C GLU A 22 13.15 -0.12 -2.86
N ARG A 23 12.12 -0.89 -2.45
CA ARG A 23 10.87 -0.31 -1.96
C ARG A 23 11.08 0.55 -0.71
N TYR A 24 11.91 0.09 0.23
CA TYR A 24 12.33 0.89 1.39
C TYR A 24 13.00 2.19 0.95
N ARG A 25 13.99 2.13 0.04
CA ARG A 25 14.69 3.32 -0.46
C ARG A 25 13.76 4.29 -1.17
N CYS A 26 12.84 3.77 -1.99
CA CYS A 26 11.76 4.54 -2.61
C CYS A 26 10.91 5.25 -1.57
N ALA A 27 10.40 4.53 -0.57
CA ALA A 27 9.58 5.08 0.51
C ALA A 27 10.35 6.15 1.31
N ALA A 28 11.61 5.90 1.62
CA ALA A 28 12.49 6.77 2.40
C ALA A 28 12.96 8.02 1.65
N GLY A 29 12.69 8.13 0.35
CA GLY A 29 13.19 9.22 -0.49
C GLY A 29 14.68 9.13 -0.80
N LEU A 30 15.27 7.94 -0.70
CA LEU A 30 16.69 7.68 -0.95
C LEU A 30 16.92 7.25 -2.41
N PRO A 31 18.03 7.64 -3.06
CA PRO A 31 18.35 7.18 -4.42
C PRO A 31 18.26 5.66 -4.52
N LEU A 32 17.78 5.11 -5.65
CA LEU A 32 17.78 3.67 -5.85
C LEU A 32 19.22 3.14 -5.81
N HIS A 33 19.41 1.91 -5.32
CA HIS A 33 20.73 1.28 -5.38
C HIS A 33 20.90 0.54 -6.71
N ASP A 34 19.87 -0.17 -7.16
CA ASP A 34 19.82 -0.83 -8.46
C ASP A 34 18.52 -0.52 -9.22
N THR A 35 18.54 -0.78 -10.53
CA THR A 35 17.36 -0.78 -11.39
C THR A 35 16.60 -2.09 -11.24
N LEU A 36 15.28 -2.08 -11.48
CA LEU A 36 14.49 -3.30 -11.50
C LEU A 36 15.05 -4.33 -12.48
N ARG A 37 15.50 -3.88 -13.66
CA ARG A 37 16.16 -4.75 -14.64
C ARG A 37 17.45 -5.39 -14.09
N GLY A 38 18.24 -4.64 -13.34
CA GLY A 38 19.46 -5.15 -12.68
C GLY A 38 19.13 -6.24 -11.68
N ILE A 39 18.14 -5.96 -10.82
CA ILE A 39 17.62 -6.90 -9.82
C ILE A 39 17.08 -8.18 -10.48
N LEU A 40 16.22 -8.06 -11.49
CA LEU A 40 15.64 -9.22 -12.18
C LEU A 40 16.72 -10.06 -12.87
N ARG A 41 17.75 -9.44 -13.47
CA ARG A 41 18.87 -10.18 -14.09
C ARG A 41 19.75 -10.93 -13.10
N ALA A 42 19.83 -10.45 -11.85
CA ALA A 42 20.57 -11.14 -10.80
C ALA A 42 19.88 -12.44 -10.34
N HIS A 43 18.55 -12.53 -10.55
CA HIS A 43 17.71 -13.65 -10.12
C HIS A 43 17.12 -14.38 -11.32
N LYS A 44 17.77 -15.45 -11.77
CA LYS A 44 17.44 -16.06 -13.08
C LYS A 44 16.19 -16.94 -13.06
N LEU A 45 15.83 -17.50 -11.91
CA LEU A 45 14.75 -18.49 -11.80
C LEU A 45 13.43 -17.81 -11.44
N ALA A 46 13.47 -16.92 -10.46
CA ALA A 46 12.27 -16.32 -9.88
C ALA A 46 11.37 -15.55 -10.89
N PRO A 47 11.90 -14.72 -11.80
CA PRO A 47 11.09 -14.03 -12.81
C PRO A 47 10.89 -14.85 -14.10
N SER A 48 11.44 -16.06 -14.18
CA SER A 48 11.40 -16.88 -15.40
C SER A 48 10.09 -17.66 -15.55
N ALA A 49 9.73 -17.95 -16.80
CA ALA A 49 8.60 -18.84 -17.09
C ALA A 49 8.81 -20.27 -16.56
N GLU A 50 10.07 -20.74 -16.52
CA GLU A 50 10.42 -22.07 -15.99
C GLU A 50 10.20 -22.15 -14.48
N GLY A 51 10.68 -21.15 -13.72
CA GLY A 51 10.46 -21.09 -12.28
C GLY A 51 8.97 -20.99 -11.91
N LEU A 52 8.20 -20.20 -12.66
CA LEU A 52 6.75 -20.12 -12.47
C LEU A 52 6.05 -21.46 -12.79
N ALA A 53 6.43 -22.13 -13.87
CA ALA A 53 5.90 -23.45 -14.22
C ALA A 53 6.23 -24.50 -13.16
N GLN A 54 7.45 -24.49 -12.64
CA GLN A 54 7.90 -25.38 -11.57
C GLN A 54 7.11 -25.18 -10.28
N ALA A 55 6.87 -23.93 -9.86
CA ALA A 55 6.05 -23.66 -8.68
C ALA A 55 4.59 -24.10 -8.87
N ARG A 56 4.04 -23.95 -10.08
CA ARG A 56 2.69 -24.41 -10.43
C ARG A 56 2.57 -25.93 -10.38
N GLU A 57 3.55 -26.65 -10.94
CA GLU A 57 3.61 -28.12 -10.87
C GLU A 57 3.71 -28.60 -9.42
N ALA A 58 4.64 -28.04 -8.64
CA ALA A 58 4.81 -28.39 -7.23
C ALA A 58 3.55 -28.14 -6.39
N LEU A 59 2.79 -27.07 -6.70
CA LEU A 59 1.51 -26.80 -6.06
C LEU A 59 0.46 -27.85 -6.45
N GLY A 60 0.32 -28.17 -7.74
CA GLY A 60 -0.61 -29.17 -8.22
C GLY A 60 -0.35 -30.56 -7.62
N ASP A 61 0.92 -30.95 -7.52
CA ASP A 61 1.33 -32.19 -6.87
C ASP A 61 0.96 -32.17 -5.38
N ALA A 62 1.22 -31.06 -4.68
CA ALA A 62 0.88 -30.94 -3.26
C ALA A 62 -0.64 -31.02 -3.00
N GLU A 63 -1.45 -30.44 -3.89
CA GLU A 63 -2.90 -30.51 -3.85
C GLU A 63 -3.43 -31.93 -4.12
N ALA A 64 -2.77 -32.68 -5.01
CA ALA A 64 -3.14 -34.06 -5.35
C ALA A 64 -2.71 -35.10 -4.30
N GLU A 65 -1.50 -34.95 -3.75
CA GLU A 65 -0.88 -35.92 -2.83
C GLU A 65 -1.48 -35.90 -1.43
N ASP A 66 -1.62 -34.71 -0.83
CA ASP A 66 -2.01 -34.58 0.57
C ASP A 66 -2.77 -33.27 0.86
N PRO A 67 -4.09 -33.22 0.54
CA PRO A 67 -4.95 -32.07 0.85
C PRO A 67 -5.02 -31.71 2.34
N ARG A 68 -4.54 -32.59 3.24
CA ARG A 68 -4.59 -32.40 4.69
C ARG A 68 -3.39 -31.61 5.24
N ARG A 69 -2.47 -31.15 4.38
CA ARG A 69 -1.35 -30.26 4.74
C ARG A 69 -1.56 -28.84 4.21
N PRO A 70 -2.51 -28.07 4.79
CA PRO A 70 -2.84 -26.74 4.31
C PRO A 70 -1.65 -25.77 4.34
N GLY A 71 -0.70 -25.95 5.27
CA GLY A 71 0.50 -25.12 5.33
C GLY A 71 1.44 -25.28 4.13
N ARG A 72 1.59 -26.50 3.57
CA ARG A 72 2.42 -26.72 2.37
C ARG A 72 1.77 -26.05 1.16
N ILE A 73 0.47 -26.22 1.00
CA ILE A 73 -0.31 -25.63 -0.10
C ILE A 73 -0.26 -24.10 -0.01
N ALA A 74 -0.45 -23.52 1.18
CA ALA A 74 -0.39 -22.07 1.37
C ALA A 74 0.97 -21.48 0.99
N ARG A 75 2.07 -22.12 1.39
CA ARG A 75 3.44 -21.69 1.03
C ARG A 75 3.68 -21.76 -0.47
N LEU A 76 3.31 -22.87 -1.11
CA LEU A 76 3.48 -23.02 -2.56
C LEU A 76 2.59 -22.06 -3.36
N SER A 77 1.38 -21.78 -2.89
CA SER A 77 0.53 -20.72 -3.45
C SER A 77 1.17 -19.34 -3.31
N SER A 78 1.69 -19.00 -2.14
CA SER A 78 2.42 -17.73 -1.92
C SER A 78 3.66 -17.60 -2.82
N LEU A 79 4.41 -18.69 -2.99
CA LEU A 79 5.54 -18.76 -3.92
C LEU A 79 5.08 -18.50 -5.35
N ARG A 80 4.09 -19.25 -5.86
CA ARG A 80 3.53 -19.04 -7.21
C ARG A 80 3.06 -17.60 -7.41
N ASP A 81 2.35 -17.03 -6.45
CA ASP A 81 1.79 -15.67 -6.57
C ASP A 81 2.89 -14.59 -6.53
N PHE A 82 3.97 -14.81 -5.78
CA PHE A 82 5.18 -13.99 -5.87
C PHE A 82 5.85 -14.10 -7.24
N LEU A 83 6.07 -15.32 -7.74
CA LEU A 83 6.71 -15.56 -9.03
C LEU A 83 5.88 -14.98 -10.19
N ALA A 84 4.54 -15.02 -10.12
CA ALA A 84 3.68 -14.37 -11.10
C ALA A 84 3.89 -12.84 -11.14
N ARG A 85 4.05 -12.21 -9.97
CA ARG A 85 4.38 -10.77 -9.91
C ARG A 85 5.79 -10.48 -10.43
N ALA A 86 6.78 -11.32 -10.10
CA ALA A 86 8.14 -11.19 -10.62
C ALA A 86 8.18 -11.38 -12.15
N ARG A 87 7.43 -12.34 -12.67
CA ARG A 87 7.26 -12.61 -14.10
C ARG A 87 6.67 -11.42 -14.83
N ALA A 88 5.65 -10.75 -14.26
CA ALA A 88 5.08 -9.54 -14.83
C ALA A 88 6.11 -8.40 -14.96
N LEU A 89 6.98 -8.23 -13.95
CA LEU A 89 8.06 -7.23 -14.01
C LEU A 89 9.07 -7.55 -15.12
N GLU A 90 9.35 -8.83 -15.37
CA GLU A 90 10.31 -9.26 -16.40
C GLU A 90 9.76 -9.22 -17.82
N LEU A 91 8.44 -9.34 -17.99
CA LEU A 91 7.79 -9.17 -19.28
C LEU A 91 7.91 -7.71 -19.77
N GLU A 92 7.72 -6.74 -18.89
CA GLU A 92 7.78 -5.30 -19.23
C GLU A 92 8.67 -4.50 -18.26
N PRO A 93 10.00 -4.74 -18.24
CA PRO A 93 10.89 -4.17 -17.23
C PRO A 93 11.10 -2.66 -17.36
N VAL A 94 10.87 -2.08 -18.55
CA VAL A 94 10.95 -0.63 -18.76
C VAL A 94 9.73 0.06 -18.16
N ALA A 95 8.53 -0.42 -18.48
CA ALA A 95 7.29 0.10 -17.94
C ALA A 95 7.24 -0.08 -16.41
N ALA A 96 7.67 -1.24 -15.91
CA ALA A 96 7.79 -1.48 -14.49
C ALA A 96 8.73 -0.49 -13.79
N GLN A 97 9.91 -0.20 -14.39
CA GLN A 97 10.84 0.80 -13.85
C GLN A 97 10.22 2.20 -13.81
N GLU A 98 9.53 2.60 -14.89
CA GLU A 98 8.86 3.89 -14.97
C GLU A 98 7.82 4.05 -13.85
N LEU A 99 6.97 3.03 -13.64
CA LEU A 99 5.98 3.04 -12.56
C LEU A 99 6.62 2.97 -11.17
N PHE A 100 7.77 2.30 -11.03
CA PHE A 100 8.50 2.24 -9.76
C PHE A 100 9.03 3.63 -9.34
N GLU A 101 9.39 4.46 -10.32
CA GLU A 101 9.87 5.83 -10.14
C GLU A 101 8.78 6.90 -10.19
N LEU A 102 7.50 6.51 -10.32
CA LEU A 102 6.38 7.42 -10.59
C LEU A 102 6.26 8.60 -9.59
N ASP A 103 6.62 8.35 -8.34
CA ASP A 103 6.59 9.35 -7.27
C ASP A 103 7.66 10.44 -7.46
N ARG A 104 8.75 10.12 -8.15
CA ARG A 104 9.87 11.03 -8.41
C ARG A 104 9.74 11.74 -9.75
N ARG A 105 9.13 11.05 -10.71
CA ARG A 105 8.93 11.51 -12.08
C ARG A 105 7.59 10.97 -12.58
N PRO A 106 6.78 11.76 -13.28
CA PRO A 106 7.13 13.03 -13.91
C PRO A 106 7.18 14.22 -12.95
N LEU A 107 7.78 15.32 -13.41
CA LEU A 107 7.75 16.60 -12.71
C LEU A 107 6.43 17.31 -13.05
N VAL A 108 5.76 17.82 -12.02
CA VAL A 108 4.47 18.51 -12.07
C VAL A 108 4.71 20.01 -12.06
N ARG A 109 4.10 20.73 -13.02
CA ARG A 109 4.11 22.19 -13.05
C ARG A 109 2.83 22.73 -12.43
N VAL A 110 2.93 23.26 -11.22
CA VAL A 110 1.77 23.80 -10.49
C VAL A 110 1.50 25.25 -10.93
N PRO A 111 0.24 25.62 -11.27
CA PRO A 111 -0.10 26.99 -11.61
C PRO A 111 0.25 28.00 -10.49
N GLY A 112 0.89 29.10 -10.86
CA GLY A 112 1.17 30.22 -9.93
C GLY A 112 2.46 30.10 -9.12
N ASP A 113 3.22 29.01 -9.24
CA ASP A 113 4.54 28.88 -8.62
C ASP A 113 5.66 29.35 -9.58
N ALA A 114 6.36 30.42 -9.19
CA ALA A 114 7.36 31.11 -10.01
C ALA A 114 8.81 30.81 -9.58
N GLY A 115 9.05 29.72 -8.85
CA GLY A 115 10.40 29.28 -8.51
C GLY A 115 11.26 28.97 -9.75
N LEU A 116 12.59 29.15 -9.65
CA LEU A 116 13.58 29.12 -10.75
C LEU A 116 13.54 27.88 -11.69
N HIS A 117 12.82 26.81 -11.34
CA HIS A 117 12.61 25.64 -12.20
C HIS A 117 11.14 25.18 -12.35
N GLY A 118 10.16 25.83 -11.71
CA GLY A 118 8.70 25.70 -11.91
C GLY A 118 8.05 24.31 -11.82
N ALA A 119 8.81 23.23 -11.68
CA ALA A 119 8.31 21.86 -11.69
C ALA A 119 8.81 21.09 -10.46
N ILE A 120 7.90 20.41 -9.77
CA ILE A 120 8.16 19.65 -8.54
C ILE A 120 7.83 18.16 -8.75
N PRO A 121 8.47 17.22 -8.03
CA PRO A 121 8.14 15.81 -8.11
C PRO A 121 6.66 15.52 -7.75
N ALA A 122 6.06 14.51 -8.36
CA ALA A 122 4.69 14.08 -8.04
C ALA A 122 4.47 13.85 -6.53
N VAL A 123 5.43 13.25 -5.84
CA VAL A 123 5.38 13.02 -4.38
C VAL A 123 5.29 14.31 -3.56
N ALA A 124 5.90 15.40 -4.02
CA ALA A 124 5.82 16.69 -3.34
C ALA A 124 4.38 17.25 -3.44
N VAL A 125 3.77 17.12 -4.62
CA VAL A 125 2.36 17.48 -4.82
C VAL A 125 1.43 16.66 -3.92
N GLU A 126 1.63 15.34 -3.86
CA GLU A 126 0.83 14.45 -3.02
C GLU A 126 0.95 14.77 -1.52
N ARG A 127 2.10 15.25 -1.07
CA ARG A 127 2.32 15.71 0.32
C ARG A 127 1.52 16.97 0.64
N GLU A 128 1.48 17.92 -0.28
CA GLU A 128 0.91 19.26 -0.03
C GLU A 128 -0.60 19.31 -0.29
N LEU A 129 -1.10 18.57 -1.28
CA LEU A 129 -2.48 18.67 -1.76
C LEU A 129 -3.53 18.53 -0.65
N PRO A 130 -3.45 17.54 0.26
CA PRO A 130 -4.48 17.35 1.27
C PRO A 130 -4.51 18.45 2.33
N VAL A 131 -3.41 19.16 2.57
CA VAL A 131 -3.28 20.16 3.65
C VAL A 131 -3.48 21.60 3.18
N LEU A 132 -3.50 21.84 1.86
CA LEU A 132 -3.82 23.16 1.29
C LEU A 132 -5.21 23.61 1.72
N ARG A 133 -5.32 24.85 2.22
CA ARG A 133 -6.60 25.43 2.67
C ARG A 133 -7.53 25.84 1.53
N SER A 134 -6.96 26.40 0.46
CA SER A 134 -7.75 26.86 -0.69
C SER A 134 -8.21 25.68 -1.53
N ARG A 135 -9.53 25.50 -1.65
CA ARG A 135 -10.14 24.48 -2.51
C ARG A 135 -9.77 24.67 -3.97
N GLU A 136 -9.77 25.90 -4.46
CA GLU A 136 -9.39 26.23 -5.84
C GLU A 136 -7.95 25.80 -6.14
N ARG A 137 -7.00 26.13 -5.26
CA ARG A 137 -5.60 25.71 -5.43
C ARG A 137 -5.42 24.20 -5.33
N ARG A 138 -6.19 23.52 -4.47
CA ARG A 138 -6.21 22.05 -4.46
C ARG A 138 -6.64 21.48 -5.81
N GLY A 139 -7.70 22.04 -6.41
CA GLY A 139 -8.19 21.63 -7.73
C GLY A 139 -7.15 21.83 -8.84
N GLU A 140 -6.56 23.02 -8.92
CA GLU A 140 -5.50 23.31 -9.91
C GLU A 140 -4.29 22.39 -9.74
N MET A 141 -3.89 22.11 -8.50
CA MET A 141 -2.74 21.27 -8.22
C MET A 141 -3.03 19.78 -8.49
N GLU A 142 -4.26 19.33 -8.23
CA GLU A 142 -4.74 18.00 -8.61
C GLU A 142 -4.77 17.82 -10.13
N GLU A 143 -5.26 18.81 -10.87
CA GLU A 143 -5.30 18.80 -12.32
C GLU A 143 -3.90 18.76 -12.93
N ALA A 144 -2.98 19.58 -12.41
CA ALA A 144 -1.58 19.56 -12.81
C ALA A 144 -0.92 18.19 -12.57
N LEU A 145 -1.19 17.58 -11.42
CA LEU A 145 -0.71 16.23 -11.10
C LEU A 145 -1.30 15.20 -12.06
N ALA A 146 -2.60 15.22 -12.30
CA ALA A 146 -3.28 14.29 -13.20
C ALA A 146 -2.73 14.41 -14.64
N SER A 147 -2.54 15.63 -15.12
CA SER A 147 -1.96 15.89 -16.44
C SER A 147 -0.53 15.35 -16.56
N ALA A 148 0.31 15.55 -15.54
CA ALA A 148 1.66 15.02 -15.54
C ALA A 148 1.65 13.48 -15.51
N LEU A 149 0.83 12.86 -14.65
CA LEU A 149 0.74 11.42 -14.51
C LEU A 149 0.20 10.71 -15.76
N GLY A 150 -0.51 11.41 -16.66
CA GLY A 150 -0.93 10.87 -17.95
C GLY A 150 0.23 10.44 -18.85
N ALA A 151 1.44 10.97 -18.63
CA ALA A 151 2.64 10.48 -19.32
C ALA A 151 2.94 8.99 -19.03
N ALA A 152 2.50 8.47 -17.88
CA ALA A 152 2.72 7.10 -17.45
C ALA A 152 1.61 6.13 -17.91
N ASP A 153 0.59 6.60 -18.64
CA ASP A 153 -0.54 5.75 -19.06
C ASP A 153 -0.08 4.58 -19.95
N GLY A 154 0.90 4.80 -20.82
CA GLY A 154 1.51 3.74 -21.62
C GLY A 154 2.19 2.67 -20.75
N ALA A 155 2.93 3.09 -19.72
CA ALA A 155 3.57 2.16 -18.78
C ALA A 155 2.54 1.41 -17.91
N ARG A 156 1.43 2.06 -17.53
CA ARG A 156 0.31 1.42 -16.81
C ARG A 156 -0.31 0.32 -17.66
N SER A 157 -0.65 0.61 -18.92
CA SER A 157 -1.23 -0.38 -19.83
C SER A 157 -0.27 -1.54 -20.08
N ALA A 158 1.00 -1.28 -20.38
CA ALA A 158 1.99 -2.34 -20.60
C ALA A 158 2.18 -3.23 -19.37
N THR A 159 2.28 -2.63 -18.17
CA THR A 159 2.41 -3.39 -16.91
C THR A 159 1.14 -4.20 -16.60
N TRP A 160 -0.04 -3.68 -16.96
CA TRP A 160 -1.30 -4.40 -16.84
C TRP A 160 -1.34 -5.63 -17.76
N ASP A 161 -1.01 -5.48 -19.04
CA ASP A 161 -0.96 -6.58 -20.01
C ASP A 161 0.05 -7.67 -19.57
N ALA A 162 1.21 -7.23 -19.05
CA ALA A 162 2.22 -8.12 -18.49
C ALA A 162 1.71 -8.87 -17.25
N ALA A 163 0.98 -8.20 -16.36
CA ALA A 163 0.38 -8.82 -15.18
C ALA A 163 -0.68 -9.86 -15.58
N GLN A 164 -1.55 -9.55 -16.55
CA GLN A 164 -2.56 -10.49 -17.06
C GLN A 164 -1.91 -11.72 -17.70
N SER A 165 -0.86 -11.52 -18.50
CA SER A 165 -0.09 -12.62 -19.12
C SER A 165 0.56 -13.51 -18.06
N ALA A 166 1.25 -12.93 -17.07
CA ALA A 166 1.89 -13.69 -16.01
C ALA A 166 0.88 -14.43 -15.11
N GLN A 167 -0.28 -13.83 -14.80
CA GLN A 167 -1.35 -14.50 -14.06
C GLN A 167 -1.93 -15.70 -14.84
N SER A 168 -2.08 -15.55 -16.16
CA SER A 168 -2.51 -16.64 -17.04
C SER A 168 -1.49 -17.78 -17.06
N GLU A 169 -0.20 -17.47 -17.21
CA GLU A 169 0.91 -18.45 -17.08
C GLU A 169 0.87 -19.17 -15.73
N ALA A 170 0.60 -18.43 -14.64
CA ALA A 170 0.52 -18.97 -13.29
C ALA A 170 -0.73 -19.83 -13.02
N GLY A 171 -1.76 -19.75 -13.87
CA GLY A 171 -3.05 -20.42 -13.63
C GLY A 171 -3.85 -19.80 -12.47
N ILE A 172 -3.63 -18.51 -12.17
CA ILE A 172 -4.34 -17.82 -11.09
C ILE A 172 -5.71 -17.39 -11.60
N ALA A 173 -6.77 -18.05 -11.16
CA ALA A 173 -8.16 -17.72 -11.49
C ALA A 173 -8.71 -16.58 -10.62
N VAL A 174 -9.72 -15.87 -11.11
CA VAL A 174 -10.55 -14.99 -10.25
C VAL A 174 -11.36 -15.91 -9.32
N PRO A 175 -11.32 -15.69 -8.00
CA PRO A 175 -12.16 -16.46 -7.08
C PRO A 175 -13.65 -16.33 -7.43
N GLU A 176 -14.39 -17.42 -7.33
CA GLU A 176 -15.84 -17.38 -7.50
C GLU A 176 -16.46 -16.42 -6.48
N GLY A 177 -17.32 -15.52 -6.97
CA GLY A 177 -17.95 -14.51 -6.12
C GLY A 177 -17.01 -13.37 -5.68
N ALA A 178 -15.85 -13.17 -6.31
CA ALA A 178 -14.94 -12.04 -6.01
C ALA A 178 -15.64 -10.67 -6.04
N ALA A 179 -16.68 -10.50 -6.87
CA ALA A 179 -17.47 -9.27 -6.94
C ALA A 179 -18.52 -9.12 -5.82
N ARG A 180 -18.88 -10.21 -5.12
CA ARG A 180 -19.99 -10.21 -4.14
C ARG A 180 -19.71 -9.29 -2.96
N TRP A 181 -18.58 -9.47 -2.29
CA TRP A 181 -18.22 -8.68 -1.11
C TRP A 181 -18.06 -7.19 -1.42
N PRO A 182 -17.33 -6.78 -2.47
CA PRO A 182 -17.28 -5.40 -2.89
C PRO A 182 -18.66 -4.78 -3.16
N GLY A 183 -19.55 -5.49 -3.87
CA GLY A 183 -20.91 -5.02 -4.12
C GLY A 183 -21.69 -4.77 -2.82
N GLN A 184 -21.61 -5.72 -1.88
CA GLN A 184 -22.24 -5.59 -0.55
C GLN A 184 -21.67 -4.42 0.26
N VAL A 185 -20.37 -4.12 0.16
CA VAL A 185 -19.76 -2.97 0.83
C VAL A 185 -20.31 -1.67 0.24
N LEU A 186 -20.39 -1.54 -1.08
CA LEU A 186 -20.92 -0.34 -1.72
C LEU A 186 -22.39 -0.15 -1.36
N GLU A 187 -23.25 -1.13 -1.64
CA GLU A 187 -24.69 -1.08 -1.33
C GLU A 187 -24.94 -0.86 0.17
N GLY A 188 -24.23 -1.58 1.03
CA GLY A 188 -24.40 -1.52 2.48
C GLY A 188 -23.93 -0.22 3.12
N THR A 189 -23.14 0.60 2.41
CA THR A 189 -22.63 1.88 2.90
C THR A 189 -23.20 3.10 2.17
N ASP A 190 -24.08 2.91 1.18
CA ASP A 190 -24.63 4.03 0.39
C ASP A 190 -25.38 5.04 1.26
N ALA A 191 -26.34 4.58 2.08
CA ALA A 191 -27.17 5.49 2.87
C ALA A 191 -26.36 6.35 3.86
N ILE A 192 -25.37 5.76 4.55
CA ILE A 192 -24.52 6.51 5.49
C ILE A 192 -23.55 7.44 4.75
N PHE A 193 -23.11 7.07 3.55
CA PHE A 193 -22.22 7.89 2.75
C PHE A 193 -22.95 9.09 2.14
N GLU A 194 -24.17 8.91 1.62
CA GLU A 194 -24.97 9.98 1.05
C GLU A 194 -25.38 11.02 2.10
N ASP A 195 -25.86 10.58 3.27
CA ASP A 195 -26.35 11.47 4.32
C ASP A 195 -25.18 12.08 5.13
N LEU A 196 -24.56 11.26 5.99
CA LEU A 196 -23.52 11.74 6.90
C LEU A 196 -22.23 12.12 6.15
N GLY A 197 -21.85 11.35 5.12
CA GLY A 197 -20.68 11.67 4.29
C GLY A 197 -20.86 12.95 3.50
N GLY A 198 -22.04 13.15 2.88
CA GLY A 198 -22.38 14.40 2.18
C GLY A 198 -22.32 15.62 3.09
N TRP A 199 -22.94 15.54 4.27
CA TRP A 199 -22.93 16.61 5.26
C TRP A 199 -21.51 16.93 5.77
N LEU A 200 -20.70 15.91 6.07
CA LEU A 200 -19.32 16.10 6.51
C LEU A 200 -18.44 16.69 5.40
N MET A 201 -18.64 16.25 4.15
CA MET A 201 -17.90 16.80 3.00
C MET A 201 -18.14 18.30 2.88
N GLU A 202 -19.39 18.73 2.86
CA GLU A 202 -19.73 20.15 2.79
C GLU A 202 -19.14 20.94 3.96
N ARG A 203 -19.26 20.40 5.18
CA ARG A 203 -18.76 21.04 6.40
C ARG A 203 -17.24 21.18 6.46
N HIS A 204 -16.49 20.23 5.91
CA HIS A 204 -15.03 20.20 5.99
C HIS A 204 -14.34 20.81 4.76
N THR A 205 -14.97 20.77 3.59
CA THR A 205 -14.35 21.17 2.32
C THR A 205 -15.06 22.33 1.65
N GLY A 206 -16.31 22.61 2.02
CA GLY A 206 -17.20 23.56 1.35
C GLY A 206 -17.83 23.01 0.06
N ALA A 207 -17.57 21.76 -0.32
CA ALA A 207 -18.15 21.16 -1.51
C ALA A 207 -19.61 20.77 -1.27
N LYS A 208 -20.51 21.23 -2.15
CA LYS A 208 -21.92 20.85 -2.10
C LYS A 208 -22.12 19.40 -2.57
N PRO A 209 -23.23 18.74 -2.19
CA PRO A 209 -23.60 17.45 -2.76
C PRO A 209 -23.55 17.46 -4.28
N GLY A 210 -22.91 16.45 -4.87
CA GLY A 210 -22.73 16.31 -6.32
C GLY A 210 -21.61 17.17 -6.93
N THR A 211 -20.95 18.05 -6.18
CA THR A 211 -19.83 18.88 -6.68
C THR A 211 -18.47 18.53 -6.08
N ALA A 212 -18.43 17.52 -5.19
CA ALA A 212 -17.20 17.09 -4.54
C ALA A 212 -16.25 16.44 -5.55
N ALA A 213 -14.99 16.86 -5.52
CA ALA A 213 -13.91 16.29 -6.33
C ALA A 213 -12.97 15.44 -5.46
N ARG A 214 -12.05 14.70 -6.09
CA ARG A 214 -11.10 13.84 -5.36
C ARG A 214 -10.25 14.63 -4.36
N HIS A 215 -9.81 15.85 -4.67
CA HIS A 215 -9.10 16.68 -3.70
C HIS A 215 -9.94 17.08 -2.48
N ASP A 216 -11.26 17.17 -2.59
CA ASP A 216 -12.14 17.40 -1.44
C ASP A 216 -12.15 16.16 -0.54
N VAL A 217 -12.24 14.97 -1.15
CA VAL A 217 -12.12 13.70 -0.43
C VAL A 217 -10.77 13.61 0.30
N LEU A 218 -9.66 13.87 -0.40
CA LEU A 218 -8.33 13.86 0.21
C LEU A 218 -8.23 14.85 1.39
N HIS A 219 -8.81 16.04 1.25
CA HIS A 219 -8.84 17.02 2.35
C HIS A 219 -9.65 16.51 3.55
N LEU A 220 -10.83 15.92 3.33
CA LEU A 220 -11.64 15.32 4.40
C LEU A 220 -10.91 14.17 5.09
N LEU A 221 -10.24 13.29 4.34
CA LEU A 221 -9.51 12.14 4.89
C LEU A 221 -8.38 12.55 5.84
N HIS A 222 -7.80 13.75 5.65
CA HIS A 222 -6.82 14.31 6.59
C HIS A 222 -7.45 15.02 7.80
N ALA A 223 -8.78 15.19 7.81
CA ALA A 223 -9.58 15.75 8.90
C ALA A 223 -8.96 17.02 9.53
N PRO A 224 -8.75 18.11 8.75
CA PRO A 224 -7.96 19.27 9.18
C PRO A 224 -8.48 19.96 10.44
N ARG A 225 -9.78 19.85 10.73
CA ARG A 225 -10.39 20.44 11.94
C ARG A 225 -9.96 19.75 13.23
N SER A 226 -9.68 18.45 13.18
CA SER A 226 -9.20 17.65 14.31
C SER A 226 -7.73 17.30 14.20
N ALA A 227 -7.03 17.74 13.15
CA ALA A 227 -5.64 17.40 12.91
C ALA A 227 -4.71 17.78 14.07
N SER A 228 -4.97 18.93 14.70
CA SER A 228 -4.20 19.42 15.86
C SER A 228 -4.32 18.56 17.12
N ALA A 229 -5.35 17.70 17.22
CA ALA A 229 -5.45 16.70 18.29
C ALA A 229 -4.45 15.54 18.10
N PHE A 230 -3.82 15.45 16.92
CA PHE A 230 -2.85 14.44 16.54
C PHE A 230 -1.58 15.12 15.97
N PRO A 231 -0.84 15.86 16.81
CA PRO A 231 0.32 16.61 16.33
C PRO A 231 1.43 15.68 15.86
N ALA A 232 2.10 16.04 14.76
CA ALA A 232 3.16 15.24 14.15
C ALA A 232 4.29 14.88 15.14
N GLY A 233 4.66 15.84 16.01
CA GLY A 233 5.71 15.66 17.03
C GLY A 233 5.36 14.69 18.17
N GLU A 234 4.10 14.27 18.34
CA GLU A 234 3.69 13.34 19.39
C GLU A 234 3.41 11.92 18.88
N MET A 235 3.50 11.69 17.57
CA MET A 235 3.13 10.39 16.96
C MET A 235 3.94 9.24 17.53
N GLN A 236 5.27 9.37 17.55
CA GLN A 236 6.12 8.32 18.10
C GLN A 236 5.92 8.11 19.59
N ARG A 237 5.67 9.17 20.37
CA ARG A 237 5.39 9.04 21.80
C ARG A 237 4.08 8.32 22.05
N THR A 238 3.07 8.59 21.21
CA THR A 238 1.78 7.90 21.23
C THR A 238 1.93 6.43 20.93
N VAL A 239 2.67 6.09 19.88
CA VAL A 239 3.01 4.71 19.51
C VAL A 239 3.73 4.00 20.64
N ARG A 240 4.80 4.58 21.21
CA ARG A 240 5.58 3.95 22.28
C ARG A 240 4.71 3.66 23.50
N ARG A 241 3.89 4.63 23.94
CA ARG A 241 2.96 4.44 25.07
C ARG A 241 1.99 3.28 24.81
N TRP A 242 1.44 3.22 23.60
CA TRP A 242 0.52 2.15 23.23
C TRP A 242 1.21 0.78 23.13
N ALA A 243 2.40 0.72 22.52
CA ALA A 243 3.19 -0.50 22.43
C ALA A 243 3.55 -1.05 23.81
N GLU A 244 3.97 -0.18 24.74
CA GLU A 244 4.20 -0.52 26.15
C GLU A 244 2.96 -1.11 26.82
N MET A 245 1.79 -0.48 26.60
CA MET A 245 0.51 -0.97 27.17
C MET A 245 0.13 -2.36 26.65
N LEU A 246 0.39 -2.64 25.38
CA LEU A 246 0.10 -3.94 24.76
C LEU A 246 1.24 -4.95 24.88
N ARG A 247 2.37 -4.56 25.48
CA ARG A 247 3.59 -5.38 25.58
C ARG A 247 4.09 -5.84 24.21
N LEU A 248 4.01 -4.95 23.22
CA LEU A 248 4.54 -5.19 21.88
C LEU A 248 6.02 -4.80 21.87
N ASP A 249 6.86 -5.71 21.38
CA ASP A 249 8.27 -5.44 21.17
C ASP A 249 8.49 -4.81 19.79
N LEU A 250 9.15 -3.66 19.78
CA LEU A 250 9.47 -2.89 18.58
C LEU A 250 10.99 -2.69 18.44
N SER A 251 11.84 -3.40 19.20
CA SER A 251 13.30 -3.21 19.17
C SER A 251 13.90 -3.42 17.78
N GLU A 252 13.40 -4.42 17.06
CA GLU A 252 13.86 -4.81 15.72
C GLU A 252 13.19 -4.01 14.58
N VAL A 253 12.32 -3.05 14.93
CA VAL A 253 11.72 -2.15 13.96
C VAL A 253 12.61 -0.93 13.78
N LYS A 254 13.28 -0.85 12.63
CA LYS A 254 14.09 0.31 12.27
C LYS A 254 13.19 1.44 11.80
N VAL A 255 12.98 2.43 12.66
CA VAL A 255 12.14 3.59 12.35
C VAL A 255 12.93 4.65 11.57
N ASP A 256 12.44 4.98 10.38
CA ASP A 256 12.91 6.09 9.55
C ASP A 256 11.82 7.17 9.49
N ASP A 257 11.98 8.22 10.30
CA ASP A 257 11.09 9.39 10.41
C ASP A 257 11.69 10.68 9.84
N GLU A 258 12.90 10.63 9.29
CA GLU A 258 13.59 11.80 8.74
C GLU A 258 12.80 12.45 7.60
N ASP A 259 12.69 13.77 7.59
CA ASP A 259 12.07 14.49 6.48
C ASP A 259 13.05 14.63 5.32
N ARG A 260 12.73 13.99 4.19
CA ARG A 260 13.48 14.10 2.94
C ARG A 260 12.54 14.58 1.83
N PRO A 261 12.99 15.41 0.88
CA PRO A 261 12.11 15.98 -0.16
C PRO A 261 11.33 14.94 -0.97
N LEU A 262 11.96 13.80 -1.29
CA LEU A 262 11.37 12.72 -2.07
C LEU A 262 10.73 11.61 -1.21
N LYS A 263 10.65 11.79 0.11
CA LYS A 263 10.04 10.80 1.00
C LYS A 263 8.55 10.70 0.71
N ARG A 264 8.05 9.47 0.57
CA ARG A 264 6.64 9.23 0.29
C ARG A 264 5.80 9.61 1.52
N PRO A 265 4.65 10.29 1.35
CA PRO A 265 3.74 10.52 2.46
C PRO A 265 3.15 9.20 2.99
N GLY A 266 2.68 9.24 4.24
CA GLY A 266 2.15 8.08 4.94
C GLY A 266 3.24 7.25 5.63
N ALA A 267 2.86 6.06 6.09
CA ALA A 267 3.76 5.11 6.74
C ALA A 267 3.78 3.78 5.97
N ARG A 268 4.91 3.09 5.99
CA ARG A 268 5.14 1.81 5.29
C ARG A 268 6.09 0.97 6.12
N ALA A 269 5.95 -0.35 6.03
CA ALA A 269 6.87 -1.31 6.62
C ALA A 269 7.37 -2.26 5.53
N GLU A 270 8.67 -2.30 5.31
CA GLU A 270 9.32 -3.17 4.34
C GLU A 270 10.20 -4.20 5.05
N PRO A 271 10.05 -5.50 4.77
CA PRO A 271 10.88 -6.53 5.38
C PRO A 271 12.28 -6.47 4.75
N VAL A 272 13.26 -5.86 5.42
CA VAL A 272 14.62 -5.69 4.86
C VAL A 272 15.46 -6.96 5.08
N ASP A 273 15.28 -7.61 6.23
CA ASP A 273 15.89 -8.88 6.60
C ASP A 273 15.03 -9.62 7.65
N PRO A 274 13.79 -10.03 7.34
CA PRO A 274 12.92 -10.73 8.28
C PRO A 274 13.53 -12.08 8.70
N PRO A 275 13.39 -12.50 9.98
CA PRO A 275 12.64 -11.82 11.04
C PRO A 275 13.49 -10.83 11.86
N TRP A 276 14.69 -10.47 11.40
CA TRP A 276 15.67 -9.67 12.15
C TRP A 276 15.52 -8.17 11.95
N GLU A 277 15.17 -7.70 10.76
CA GLU A 277 15.04 -6.27 10.47
C GLU A 277 13.84 -5.97 9.57
N VAL A 278 12.98 -5.07 10.06
CA VAL A 278 11.94 -4.41 9.27
C VAL A 278 12.17 -2.92 9.31
N ALA A 279 12.24 -2.30 8.13
CA ALA A 279 12.31 -0.85 8.04
C ALA A 279 10.90 -0.25 8.01
N LEU A 280 10.58 0.52 9.06
CA LEU A 280 9.36 1.31 9.13
C LEU A 280 9.67 2.73 8.70
N THR A 281 9.24 3.10 7.52
CA THR A 281 9.40 4.45 6.98
C THR A 281 8.10 5.21 7.12
N PHE A 282 8.15 6.41 7.70
CA PHE A 282 7.02 7.34 7.65
C PHE A 282 7.47 8.79 7.58
N LEU A 283 6.62 9.62 6.99
CA LEU A 283 6.76 11.07 7.07
C LEU A 283 5.86 11.58 8.20
N PRO A 284 6.40 12.18 9.28
CA PRO A 284 5.59 12.78 10.32
C PRO A 284 4.64 13.82 9.73
N ALA A 285 3.35 13.66 9.97
CA ALA A 285 2.30 14.56 9.50
C ALA A 285 1.26 14.73 10.60
N GLU A 286 0.45 15.78 10.57
CA GLU A 286 -0.63 15.94 11.55
C GLU A 286 -1.87 15.14 11.15
N GLY A 287 -2.65 14.73 12.14
CA GLY A 287 -4.01 14.22 11.95
C GLY A 287 -4.20 12.71 12.10
N PRO A 288 -5.48 12.30 12.17
CA PRO A 288 -5.87 10.92 12.50
C PRO A 288 -5.40 9.91 11.45
N ARG A 289 -5.42 10.28 10.16
CA ARG A 289 -4.94 9.41 9.07
C ARG A 289 -3.45 9.11 9.16
N ALA A 290 -2.64 10.09 9.55
CA ALA A 290 -1.21 9.91 9.70
C ALA A 290 -0.87 9.03 10.92
N LEU A 291 -1.57 9.20 12.05
CA LEU A 291 -1.45 8.29 13.20
C LEU A 291 -1.94 6.87 12.84
N GLY A 292 -3.10 6.76 12.16
CA GLY A 292 -3.66 5.48 11.74
C GLY A 292 -2.75 4.70 10.79
N GLY A 293 -2.20 5.39 9.79
CA GLY A 293 -1.22 4.79 8.88
C GLY A 293 0.05 4.31 9.60
N LEU A 294 0.56 5.08 10.58
CA LEU A 294 1.70 4.65 11.39
C LEU A 294 1.39 3.39 12.19
N LEU A 295 0.21 3.33 12.83
CA LEU A 295 -0.25 2.13 13.54
C LEU A 295 -0.39 0.92 12.62
N GLY A 296 -0.98 1.11 11.44
CA GLY A 296 -1.10 0.05 10.42
C GLY A 296 0.27 -0.47 9.98
N ALA A 297 1.23 0.42 9.74
CA ALA A 297 2.59 0.05 9.36
C ALA A 297 3.31 -0.76 10.45
N ILE A 298 3.07 -0.44 11.73
CA ILE A 298 3.57 -1.25 12.86
C ILE A 298 2.96 -2.65 12.83
N GLY A 299 1.68 -2.78 12.47
CA GLY A 299 1.00 -4.08 12.38
C GLY A 299 1.65 -4.98 11.34
N THR A 300 1.94 -4.41 10.18
CA THR A 300 2.72 -5.08 9.13
C THR A 300 4.13 -5.41 9.61
N ALA A 301 4.80 -4.52 10.34
CA ALA A 301 6.15 -4.77 10.83
C ALA A 301 6.20 -5.94 11.82
N LEU A 302 5.30 -5.95 12.81
CA LEU A 302 5.18 -7.04 13.79
C LEU A 302 4.90 -8.38 13.13
N LEU A 303 4.06 -8.40 12.08
CA LEU A 303 3.80 -9.62 11.33
C LEU A 303 5.07 -10.15 10.64
N ARG A 304 5.95 -9.27 10.16
CA ARG A 304 7.20 -9.66 9.47
C ARG A 304 8.32 -10.08 10.41
N LEU A 305 8.31 -9.58 11.64
CA LEU A 305 9.22 -10.01 12.72
C LEU A 305 8.74 -11.28 13.43
N GLY A 306 7.48 -11.68 13.21
CA GLY A 306 6.85 -12.79 13.92
C GLY A 306 7.40 -14.20 13.63
N PRO A 307 7.74 -14.57 12.37
CA PRO A 307 8.23 -15.92 12.08
C PRO A 307 9.54 -16.25 12.82
N PRO A 308 9.80 -17.52 13.16
CA PRO A 308 11.08 -17.92 13.74
C PRO A 308 12.22 -17.81 12.69
N PRO A 309 13.49 -17.63 13.12
CA PRO A 309 14.62 -17.47 12.19
C PRO A 309 14.87 -18.63 11.22
N ASP A 310 14.41 -19.84 11.56
CA ASP A 310 14.51 -21.05 10.75
C ASP A 310 13.25 -21.30 9.89
N ALA A 311 12.33 -20.33 9.83
CA ALA A 311 11.16 -20.40 8.98
C ALA A 311 11.53 -20.47 7.50
N PRO A 312 10.74 -21.18 6.68
CA PRO A 312 10.98 -21.24 5.24
C PRO A 312 10.81 -19.86 4.59
N PRO A 313 11.46 -19.62 3.43
CA PRO A 313 11.42 -18.31 2.78
C PRO A 313 10.00 -17.78 2.50
N GLU A 314 9.04 -18.67 2.24
CA GLU A 314 7.65 -18.28 1.99
C GLU A 314 7.01 -17.61 3.21
N ASP A 315 7.34 -18.05 4.43
CA ASP A 315 6.82 -17.48 5.67
C ASP A 315 7.52 -16.16 6.03
N LEU A 316 8.81 -16.01 5.67
CA LEU A 316 9.60 -14.80 5.91
C LEU A 316 9.27 -13.67 4.92
N TRP A 317 9.25 -13.99 3.63
CA TRP A 317 9.25 -13.00 2.56
C TRP A 317 7.92 -12.90 1.82
N LEU A 318 7.30 -14.03 1.49
CA LEU A 318 6.31 -14.08 0.43
C LEU A 318 4.88 -13.88 0.93
N GLY A 319 4.52 -14.56 2.03
CA GLY A 319 3.26 -14.48 2.79
C GLY A 319 1.95 -14.39 1.99
N ASP A 320 0.82 -14.41 2.68
CA ASP A 320 -0.47 -14.04 2.07
C ASP A 320 -0.69 -12.53 2.27
N PRO A 321 -0.82 -11.72 1.19
CA PRO A 321 -1.08 -10.29 1.30
C PRO A 321 -2.34 -9.94 2.13
N SER A 322 -3.35 -10.81 2.16
CA SER A 322 -4.58 -10.58 2.93
C SER A 322 -4.31 -10.53 4.44
N VAL A 323 -3.35 -11.30 4.93
CA VAL A 323 -2.94 -11.30 6.35
C VAL A 323 -2.24 -9.98 6.68
N TRP A 324 -1.43 -9.45 5.76
CA TRP A 324 -0.74 -8.17 5.94
C TRP A 324 -1.76 -7.03 6.04
N HIS A 325 -2.76 -7.02 5.16
CA HIS A 325 -3.86 -6.06 5.20
C HIS A 325 -4.70 -6.20 6.47
N ALA A 326 -4.97 -7.43 6.93
CA ALA A 326 -5.69 -7.64 8.18
C ALA A 326 -4.93 -7.07 9.39
N CYS A 327 -3.62 -7.32 9.49
CA CYS A 327 -2.79 -6.76 10.56
C CYS A 327 -2.74 -5.23 10.52
N TRP A 328 -2.67 -4.65 9.32
CA TRP A 328 -2.74 -3.20 9.12
C TRP A 328 -4.08 -2.63 9.64
N GLU A 329 -5.21 -3.18 9.17
CA GLU A 329 -6.56 -2.69 9.49
C GLU A 329 -6.90 -2.78 10.98
N ILE A 330 -6.43 -3.84 11.66
CA ILE A 330 -6.65 -4.00 13.10
C ILE A 330 -6.03 -2.83 13.87
N LEU A 331 -4.81 -2.43 13.52
CA LEU A 331 -4.10 -1.37 14.23
C LEU A 331 -4.46 0.02 13.77
N GLU A 332 -4.63 0.24 12.46
CA GLU A 332 -5.20 1.49 11.95
C GLU A 332 -6.58 1.74 12.58
N GLY A 333 -7.37 0.69 12.78
CA GLY A 333 -8.70 0.76 13.38
C GLY A 333 -8.76 1.38 14.77
N LEU A 334 -7.66 1.40 15.51
CA LEU A 334 -7.60 2.01 16.85
C LEU A 334 -7.92 3.51 16.84
N VAL A 335 -7.65 4.22 15.73
CA VAL A 335 -8.01 5.65 15.63
C VAL A 335 -9.51 5.90 15.54
N ARG A 336 -10.32 4.84 15.35
CA ARG A 336 -11.79 4.88 15.39
C ARG A 336 -12.34 4.51 16.77
N ASP A 337 -11.51 3.96 17.66
CA ASP A 337 -11.93 3.62 19.01
C ASP A 337 -11.83 4.85 19.93
N ARG A 338 -12.99 5.33 20.36
CA ARG A 338 -13.11 6.52 21.21
C ARG A 338 -12.36 6.40 22.53
N GLU A 339 -12.38 5.23 23.16
CA GLU A 339 -11.73 5.03 24.45
C GLU A 339 -10.21 4.93 24.31
N TRP A 340 -9.74 4.31 23.22
CA TRP A 340 -8.34 4.30 22.84
C TRP A 340 -7.83 5.72 22.55
N LEU A 341 -8.56 6.52 21.77
CA LEU A 341 -8.20 7.91 21.48
C LEU A 341 -8.04 8.74 22.75
N ARG A 342 -8.97 8.58 23.71
CA ARG A 342 -8.94 9.28 24.98
C ARG A 342 -7.76 8.87 25.87
N ARG A 343 -7.46 7.57 25.96
CA ARG A 343 -6.43 7.03 26.86
C ARG A 343 -5.02 7.11 26.28
N CYS A 344 -4.87 6.71 25.01
CA CYS A 344 -3.57 6.50 24.38
C CYS A 344 -3.12 7.75 23.62
N ALA A 345 -3.94 8.21 22.67
CA ALA A 345 -3.65 9.40 21.87
C ALA A 345 -3.85 10.72 22.65
N LYS A 346 -4.53 10.67 23.80
CA LYS A 346 -4.93 11.87 24.58
C LYS A 346 -5.69 12.90 23.74
N ALA A 347 -6.38 12.44 22.70
CA ALA A 347 -7.16 13.29 21.82
C ALA A 347 -8.56 13.51 22.41
N GLN A 348 -8.97 14.77 22.53
CA GLN A 348 -10.34 15.15 22.88
C GLN A 348 -11.04 15.63 21.62
N LEU A 349 -11.88 14.77 21.05
CA LEU A 349 -12.58 15.04 19.81
C LEU A 349 -14.02 15.45 20.08
N SER A 350 -14.56 16.30 19.21
CA SER A 350 -16.01 16.49 19.15
C SER A 350 -16.66 15.24 18.53
N ARG A 351 -17.97 15.05 18.76
CA ARG A 351 -18.71 13.98 18.10
C ARG A 351 -18.67 14.08 16.57
N ASP A 352 -18.60 15.29 16.04
CA ASP A 352 -18.49 15.53 14.59
C ASP A 352 -17.15 15.03 14.06
N ASP A 353 -16.06 15.29 14.78
CA ASP A 353 -14.71 14.84 14.38
C ASP A 353 -14.55 13.32 14.52
N GLU A 354 -15.13 12.71 15.56
CA GLU A 354 -15.20 11.24 15.68
C GLU A 354 -15.94 10.63 14.47
N ARG A 355 -17.05 11.24 14.04
CA ARG A 355 -17.80 10.82 12.85
C ARG A 355 -17.02 11.03 11.56
N ALA A 356 -16.27 12.13 11.44
CA ALA A 356 -15.41 12.39 10.29
C ALA A 356 -14.35 11.30 10.11
N ILE A 357 -13.71 10.87 11.21
CA ILE A 357 -12.74 9.76 11.19
C ILE A 357 -13.42 8.45 10.77
N ALA A 358 -14.63 8.16 11.29
CA ALA A 358 -15.36 6.95 10.91
C ALA A 358 -15.77 6.95 9.42
N ILE A 359 -16.24 8.09 8.89
CA ILE A 359 -16.59 8.24 7.47
C ILE A 359 -15.36 8.16 6.57
N ALA A 360 -14.19 8.63 7.02
CA ALA A 360 -12.96 8.45 6.27
C ALA A 360 -12.66 6.96 5.99
N ALA A 361 -12.84 6.10 7.00
CA ALA A 361 -12.69 4.65 6.81
C ALA A 361 -13.76 4.07 5.87
N VAL A 362 -15.01 4.55 5.93
CA VAL A 362 -16.06 4.15 4.96
C VAL A 362 -15.65 4.52 3.53
N ILE A 363 -15.08 5.70 3.32
CA ILE A 363 -14.55 6.13 2.02
C ILE A 363 -13.45 5.18 1.54
N ASP A 364 -12.47 4.88 2.38
CA ASP A 364 -11.37 3.96 2.03
C ASP A 364 -11.91 2.56 1.67
N CYS A 365 -12.87 2.03 2.44
CA CYS A 365 -13.53 0.75 2.13
C CYS A 365 -14.29 0.80 0.79
N ARG A 366 -15.01 1.89 0.50
CA ARG A 366 -15.73 2.05 -0.77
C ARG A 366 -14.77 2.15 -1.96
N VAL A 367 -13.66 2.87 -1.82
CA VAL A 367 -12.62 2.97 -2.86
C VAL A 367 -11.97 1.60 -3.10
N ALA A 368 -11.66 0.84 -2.04
CA ALA A 368 -11.14 -0.51 -2.17
C ALA A 368 -12.15 -1.45 -2.88
N ALA A 369 -13.43 -1.41 -2.49
CA ALA A 369 -14.49 -2.18 -3.14
C ALA A 369 -14.64 -1.84 -4.62
N ALA A 370 -14.68 -0.54 -4.95
CA ALA A 370 -14.78 -0.08 -6.34
C ALA A 370 -13.58 -0.54 -7.20
N ARG A 371 -12.36 -0.48 -6.65
CA ARG A 371 -11.15 -0.98 -7.33
C ARG A 371 -11.24 -2.48 -7.58
N THR A 372 -11.64 -3.27 -6.60
CA THR A 372 -11.80 -4.72 -6.76
C THR A 372 -12.84 -5.05 -7.84
N LEU A 373 -13.99 -4.37 -7.84
CA LEU A 373 -15.00 -4.54 -8.90
C LEU A 373 -14.46 -4.17 -10.28
N ALA A 374 -13.78 -3.04 -10.39
CA ALA A 374 -13.19 -2.61 -11.65
C ALA A 374 -12.15 -3.62 -12.15
N SER A 375 -11.32 -4.18 -11.27
CA SER A 375 -10.34 -5.23 -11.64
C SER A 375 -11.01 -6.54 -12.07
N VAL A 376 -12.10 -6.95 -11.41
CA VAL A 376 -12.88 -8.13 -11.82
C VAL A 376 -13.51 -7.89 -13.20
N GLN A 377 -14.15 -6.74 -13.41
CA GLN A 377 -14.78 -6.36 -14.68
C GLN A 377 -13.78 -6.24 -15.83
N ALA A 378 -12.62 -5.63 -15.59
CA ALA A 378 -11.56 -5.53 -16.58
C ALA A 378 -11.13 -6.92 -17.05
N ARG A 379 -10.91 -7.84 -16.10
CA ARG A 379 -10.54 -9.21 -16.40
C ARG A 379 -11.63 -10.00 -17.14
N GLU A 380 -12.90 -9.85 -16.74
CA GLU A 380 -14.03 -10.47 -17.44
C GLU A 380 -14.21 -9.94 -18.87
N SER A 381 -13.87 -8.66 -19.09
CA SER A 381 -13.97 -7.99 -20.40
C SER A 381 -12.75 -8.26 -21.29
N GLY A 382 -11.72 -8.96 -20.79
CA GLY A 382 -10.46 -9.15 -21.49
C GLY A 382 -9.67 -7.85 -21.68
N LEU A 383 -9.93 -6.85 -20.84
CA LEU A 383 -9.25 -5.56 -20.80
C LEU A 383 -8.05 -5.59 -19.85
#